data_AF-A0A4Z1DH53-F1
#
_entry.id   AF-A0A4Z1DH53-F1
#
_cell.length_a   1.000
_cell.length_b   1.000
_cell.length_c   1.000
_cell.angle_alpha   90.00
_cell.angle_beta   90.00
_cell.angle_gamma   90.00
#
_symmetry.space_group_name_H-M   'P 1'
#
loop_
_entity.id
_entity.type
_entity.pdbx_description
1 polymer ?
#
loop_
_entity_poly.entity_id
_entity_poly.type
_entity_poly.pdbx_seq_one_letter_code
_entity_poly.pdbx_strand_id
1 'polypeptide(L)'
;MTLAQSHLAMSNDFAAIISATMAALLLLLIAEFQAGVRSNAAMATALAEKYADAVRDSFFEFWSGTPLVPEDKRRVDRELARYRELRRTSQRRVIWQYLFVLAGVALVYGLVRVILWAPHPEKELTTGACVAGTALLATAGSFVLIVAGFIARFVGAYRFRELQKGIELAELYGIPDARDALALHRRWEAETGGAPSLRGLPALLTAHLDLDRILGRLR
;
A
#
# COMPACT_ATOMS: atom_id res chain seq x y z
N MET A 1 38.60 -4.57 -39.30
CA MET A 1 38.21 -3.99 -38.01
C MET A 1 39.19 -4.50 -36.97
N THR A 2 39.92 -3.63 -36.29
CA THR A 2 40.94 -4.05 -35.30
C THR A 2 40.27 -4.39 -33.96
N LEU A 3 40.91 -5.25 -33.15
CA LEU A 3 40.43 -5.62 -31.80
C LEU A 3 40.07 -4.40 -30.93
N ALA A 4 40.88 -3.34 -31.00
CA ALA A 4 40.61 -2.10 -30.27
C ALA A 4 39.31 -1.40 -30.71
N GLN A 5 38.99 -1.40 -32.02
CA GLN A 5 37.74 -0.82 -32.55
C GLN A 5 36.53 -1.66 -32.15
N SER A 6 36.63 -3.00 -32.13
CA SER A 6 35.54 -3.86 -31.64
C SER A 6 35.28 -3.70 -30.14
N HIS A 7 36.33 -3.52 -29.33
CA HIS A 7 36.19 -3.28 -27.89
C HIS A 7 35.52 -1.92 -27.59
N LEU A 8 35.91 -0.87 -28.30
CA LEU A 8 35.28 0.46 -28.20
C LEU A 8 33.79 0.41 -28.55
N ALA A 9 33.45 -0.22 -29.69
CA ALA A 9 32.06 -0.37 -30.11
C ALA A 9 31.20 -1.12 -29.07
N MET A 10 31.69 -2.28 -28.58
CA MET A 10 30.99 -3.05 -27.53
C MET A 10 30.78 -2.26 -26.24
N SER A 11 31.77 -1.46 -25.82
CA SER A 11 31.66 -0.67 -24.58
C SER A 11 30.60 0.44 -24.68
N ASN A 12 30.51 1.09 -25.83
CA ASN A 12 29.50 2.11 -26.11
C ASN A 12 28.09 1.51 -26.21
N ASP A 13 27.94 0.37 -26.88
CA ASP A 13 26.67 -0.34 -26.99
C ASP A 13 26.16 -0.79 -25.62
N PHE A 14 27.05 -1.31 -24.78
CA PHE A 14 26.73 -1.70 -23.41
C PHE A 14 26.29 -0.50 -22.55
N ALA A 15 27.03 0.61 -22.60
CA ALA A 15 26.68 1.82 -21.86
C ALA A 15 25.32 2.38 -22.32
N ALA A 16 25.03 2.34 -23.62
CA ALA A 16 23.74 2.75 -24.18
C ALA A 16 22.58 1.86 -23.69
N ILE A 17 22.72 0.52 -23.75
CA ILE A 17 21.68 -0.42 -23.31
C ILE A 17 21.40 -0.26 -21.82
N ILE A 18 22.45 -0.20 -20.99
CA ILE A 18 22.29 -0.09 -19.54
C ILE A 18 21.71 1.26 -19.15
N SER A 19 22.20 2.35 -19.74
CA SER A 19 21.65 3.68 -19.45
C SER A 19 20.19 3.79 -19.85
N ALA A 20 19.80 3.25 -21.01
CA ALA A 20 18.40 3.18 -21.44
C ALA A 20 17.54 2.35 -20.46
N THR A 21 18.04 1.20 -20.01
CA THR A 21 17.35 0.33 -19.05
C THR A 21 17.16 1.03 -17.70
N MET A 22 18.21 1.66 -17.18
CA MET A 22 18.16 2.42 -15.92
C MET A 22 17.23 3.63 -16.02
N ALA A 23 17.25 4.35 -17.15
CA ALA A 23 16.35 5.47 -17.40
C ALA A 23 14.88 5.01 -17.48
N ALA A 24 14.59 3.88 -18.14
CA ALA A 24 13.25 3.31 -18.17
C ALA A 24 12.76 2.90 -16.77
N LEU A 25 13.62 2.28 -15.97
CA LEU A 25 13.29 1.95 -14.57
C LEU A 25 13.07 3.20 -13.71
N LEU A 26 13.83 4.28 -13.94
CA LEU A 26 13.62 5.56 -13.26
C LEU A 26 12.26 6.17 -13.64
N LEU A 27 11.89 6.17 -14.91
CA LEU A 27 10.58 6.66 -15.36
C LEU A 27 9.44 5.84 -14.75
N LEU A 28 9.56 4.51 -14.73
CA LEU A 28 8.59 3.62 -14.08
C LEU A 28 8.48 3.92 -12.59
N LEU A 29 9.60 4.10 -11.92
CA LEU A 29 9.66 4.42 -10.49
C LEU A 29 9.00 5.76 -10.18
N ILE A 30 9.25 6.79 -10.98
CA ILE A 30 8.61 8.11 -10.83
C ILE A 30 7.09 7.98 -11.03
N ALA A 31 6.64 7.25 -12.07
CA ALA A 31 5.22 7.05 -12.34
C ALA A 31 4.51 6.32 -11.18
N GLU A 32 5.08 5.23 -10.69
CA GLU A 32 4.53 4.48 -9.55
C GLU A 32 4.55 5.30 -8.25
N PHE A 33 5.61 6.08 -8.02
CA PHE A 33 5.70 6.96 -6.86
C PHE A 33 4.58 8.02 -6.89
N GLN A 34 4.39 8.70 -8.03
CA GLN A 34 3.33 9.69 -8.20
C GLN A 34 1.93 9.08 -8.05
N ALA A 35 1.70 7.89 -8.63
CA ALA A 35 0.44 7.16 -8.47
C ALA A 35 0.17 6.80 -7.00
N GLY A 36 1.21 6.36 -6.27
CA GLY A 36 1.14 6.06 -4.84
C GLY A 36 0.80 7.29 -3.99
N VAL A 37 1.48 8.43 -4.22
CA VAL A 37 1.22 9.69 -3.50
C VAL A 37 -0.20 10.17 -3.75
N ARG A 38 -0.66 10.22 -5.02
CA ARG A 38 -2.02 10.65 -5.36
C ARG A 38 -3.08 9.74 -4.74
N SER A 39 -2.90 8.43 -4.81
CA SER A 39 -3.83 7.47 -4.20
C SER A 39 -3.92 7.66 -2.68
N ASN A 40 -2.79 7.86 -2.00
CA ASN A 40 -2.78 8.07 -0.55
C ASN A 40 -3.45 9.39 -0.14
N ALA A 41 -3.21 10.47 -0.89
CA ALA A 41 -3.85 11.76 -0.67
C ALA A 41 -5.37 11.70 -0.89
N ALA A 42 -5.82 11.06 -1.97
CA ALA A 42 -7.23 10.85 -2.26
C ALA A 42 -7.93 10.00 -1.18
N MET A 43 -7.26 8.97 -0.66
CA MET A 43 -7.81 8.15 0.42
C MET A 43 -7.86 8.91 1.75
N ALA A 44 -6.85 9.73 2.05
CA ALA A 44 -6.84 10.53 3.26
C ALA A 44 -7.95 11.58 3.27
N THR A 45 -8.20 12.24 2.14
CA THR A 45 -9.29 13.21 1.96
C THR A 45 -10.65 12.54 2.06
N ALA A 46 -10.88 11.43 1.36
CA ALA A 46 -12.14 10.67 1.46
C ALA A 46 -12.42 10.17 2.89
N LEU A 47 -11.40 9.74 3.64
CA LEU A 47 -11.57 9.35 5.04
C LEU A 47 -11.87 10.55 5.95
N ALA A 48 -11.25 11.70 5.68
CA ALA A 48 -11.52 12.92 6.44
C ALA A 48 -12.95 13.41 6.22
N GLU A 49 -13.44 13.35 4.98
CA GLU A 49 -14.83 13.69 4.64
C GLU A 49 -15.82 12.71 5.28
N LYS A 50 -15.59 11.39 5.16
CA LYS A 50 -16.50 10.38 5.72
C LYS A 50 -16.66 10.46 7.24
N TYR A 51 -15.60 10.82 7.96
CA TYR A 51 -15.59 10.85 9.43
C TYR A 51 -15.51 12.28 10.00
N ALA A 52 -15.83 13.30 9.19
CA ALA A 52 -15.71 14.71 9.58
C ALA A 52 -16.54 15.05 10.81
N ASP A 53 -17.80 14.60 10.85
CA ASP A 53 -18.72 14.90 11.94
C ASP A 53 -18.27 14.28 13.26
N ALA A 54 -17.86 13.00 13.27
CA ALA A 54 -17.32 12.36 14.48
C ALA A 54 -16.05 13.03 15.00
N VAL A 55 -15.17 13.46 14.10
CA VAL A 55 -13.95 14.20 14.48
C VAL A 55 -14.33 15.57 15.05
N ARG A 56 -15.30 16.25 14.45
CA ARG A 56 -15.79 17.56 14.91
C ARG A 56 -16.45 17.45 16.27
N ASP A 57 -17.33 16.47 16.47
CA ASP A 57 -18.06 16.25 17.72
C ASP A 57 -17.10 15.89 18.87
N SER A 58 -16.10 15.05 18.61
CA SER A 58 -15.04 14.76 19.59
C SER A 58 -14.18 15.99 19.92
N PHE A 59 -13.89 16.83 18.91
CA PHE A 59 -13.16 18.09 19.13
C PHE A 59 -13.98 19.08 19.95
N PHE A 60 -15.29 19.18 19.68
CA PHE A 60 -16.21 19.99 20.48
C PHE A 60 -16.31 19.49 21.91
N GLU A 61 -16.42 18.18 22.16
CA GLU A 61 -16.41 17.63 23.53
C GLU A 61 -15.13 18.02 24.26
N PHE A 62 -13.97 17.86 23.62
CA PHE A 62 -12.66 18.22 24.19
C PHE A 62 -12.53 19.71 24.50
N TRP A 63 -12.97 20.59 23.59
CA TRP A 63 -12.77 22.03 23.73
C TRP A 63 -13.83 22.72 24.59
N SER A 64 -15.09 22.27 24.50
CA SER A 64 -16.19 22.82 25.29
C SER A 64 -16.23 22.28 26.72
N GLY A 65 -15.55 21.16 26.99
CA GLY A 65 -15.64 20.43 28.26
C GLY A 65 -17.03 19.85 28.54
N THR A 66 -17.97 19.97 27.60
CA THR A 66 -19.34 19.48 27.75
C THR A 66 -19.40 18.03 27.26
N PRO A 67 -19.73 17.06 28.13
CA PRO A 67 -19.75 15.66 27.72
C PRO A 67 -20.83 15.42 26.68
N LEU A 68 -20.49 14.65 25.65
CA LEU A 68 -21.47 14.15 24.69
C LEU A 68 -22.50 13.27 25.40
N VAL A 69 -23.72 13.23 24.86
CA VAL A 69 -24.75 12.29 25.29
C VAL A 69 -24.18 10.86 25.20
N PRO A 70 -24.41 9.96 26.17
CA PRO A 70 -23.77 8.65 26.22
C PRO A 70 -23.92 7.81 24.93
N GLU A 71 -25.04 7.95 24.22
CA GLU A 71 -25.29 7.28 22.95
C GLU A 71 -24.44 7.87 21.81
N ASP A 72 -24.38 9.20 21.69
CA ASP A 72 -23.54 9.89 20.71
C ASP A 72 -22.06 9.63 20.98
N LYS A 73 -21.65 9.61 22.25
CA LYS A 73 -20.27 9.30 22.64
C LYS A 73 -19.83 7.91 22.15
N ARG A 74 -20.68 6.90 22.34
CA ARG A 74 -20.42 5.54 21.82
C ARG A 74 -20.40 5.47 20.30
N ARG A 75 -21.19 6.30 19.61
CA ARG A 75 -21.12 6.41 18.13
C ARG A 75 -19.78 7.02 17.72
N VAL A 76 -19.44 8.19 18.26
CA VAL A 76 -18.23 8.95 17.97
C VAL A 76 -16.96 8.14 18.26
N ASP A 77 -16.89 7.45 19.40
CA ASP A 77 -15.75 6.59 19.75
C ASP A 77 -15.56 5.43 18.76
N ARG A 78 -16.65 4.79 18.33
CA ARG A 78 -16.60 3.72 17.32
C ARG A 78 -16.14 4.24 15.97
N GLU A 79 -16.67 5.38 15.53
CA GLU A 79 -16.29 6.00 14.25
C GLU A 79 -14.83 6.48 14.26
N LEU A 80 -14.35 7.04 15.37
CA LEU A 80 -12.95 7.41 15.56
C LEU A 80 -12.03 6.18 15.60
N ALA A 81 -12.46 5.09 16.22
CA ALA A 81 -11.70 3.83 16.20
C ALA A 81 -11.55 3.30 14.77
N ARG A 82 -12.64 3.28 13.99
CA ARG A 82 -12.64 2.90 12.56
C ARG A 82 -11.76 3.82 11.72
N TYR A 83 -11.85 5.15 11.93
CA TYR A 83 -10.98 6.13 11.28
C TYR A 83 -9.50 5.87 11.59
N ARG A 84 -9.14 5.63 12.86
CA ARG A 84 -7.75 5.35 13.27
C ARG A 84 -7.24 4.05 12.66
N GLU A 85 -8.06 3.00 12.57
CA GLU A 85 -7.66 1.72 11.97
C GLU A 85 -7.44 1.86 10.45
N LEU A 86 -8.38 2.52 9.74
CA LEU A 86 -8.26 2.81 8.31
C LEU A 86 -7.03 3.69 8.02
N ARG A 87 -6.80 4.71 8.85
CA ARG A 87 -5.66 5.62 8.72
C ARG A 87 -4.32 4.95 9.03
N ARG A 88 -4.24 4.06 10.03
CA ARG A 88 -3.01 3.27 10.28
C ARG A 88 -2.70 2.35 9.10
N THR A 89 -3.72 1.76 8.51
CA THR A 89 -3.57 0.87 7.34
C THR A 89 -3.11 1.65 6.11
N SER A 90 -3.60 2.87 5.90
CA SER A 90 -3.11 3.76 4.83
C SER A 90 -1.70 4.30 5.12
N GLN A 91 -1.35 4.64 6.36
CA GLN A 91 -0.01 5.10 6.75
C GLN A 91 1.08 4.05 6.53
N ARG A 92 0.78 2.76 6.69
CA ARG A 92 1.74 1.68 6.35
C ARG A 92 2.19 1.73 4.88
N ARG A 93 1.43 2.38 3.99
CA ARG A 93 1.84 2.62 2.59
C ARG A 93 3.00 3.61 2.47
N VAL A 94 3.18 4.51 3.44
CA VAL A 94 4.27 5.51 3.43
C VAL A 94 5.63 4.83 3.61
N ILE A 95 5.70 3.73 4.36
CA ILE A 95 6.95 2.97 4.53
C ILE A 95 7.50 2.48 3.18
N TRP A 96 6.62 2.04 2.28
CA TRP A 96 7.01 1.57 0.95
C TRP A 96 7.50 2.70 0.04
N GLN A 97 7.03 3.93 0.26
CA GLN A 97 7.51 5.10 -0.49
C GLN A 97 9.00 5.35 -0.26
N TYR A 98 9.52 5.10 0.95
CA TYR A 98 10.95 5.21 1.21
C TYR A 98 11.79 4.18 0.45
N LEU A 99 11.26 2.98 0.21
CA LEU A 99 11.95 1.97 -0.60
C LEU A 99 12.02 2.39 -2.08
N PHE A 100 10.99 3.03 -2.61
CA PHE A 100 11.05 3.62 -3.95
C PHE A 100 12.08 4.76 -4.02
N VAL A 101 12.17 5.62 -3.01
CA VAL A 101 13.22 6.67 -2.98
C VAL A 101 14.61 6.03 -2.99
N LEU A 102 14.83 4.99 -2.18
CA LEU A 102 16.11 4.29 -2.11
C LEU A 102 16.47 3.60 -3.44
N ALA A 103 15.50 2.97 -4.11
CA ALA A 103 15.69 2.42 -5.45
C ALA A 103 16.03 3.51 -6.47
N GLY A 104 15.37 4.67 -6.40
CA GLY A 104 15.68 5.81 -7.25
C GLY A 104 17.12 6.30 -7.08
N VAL A 105 17.57 6.46 -5.83
CA VAL A 105 18.96 6.85 -5.52
C VAL A 105 19.96 5.83 -6.07
N ALA A 106 19.70 4.53 -5.91
CA ALA A 106 20.55 3.47 -6.43
C ALA A 106 20.64 3.49 -7.97
N LEU A 107 19.52 3.68 -8.68
CA LEU A 107 19.48 3.81 -10.14
C LEU A 107 20.24 5.04 -10.63
N VAL A 108 20.03 6.21 -10.02
CA VAL A 108 20.76 7.44 -10.38
C VAL A 108 22.25 7.26 -10.16
N TYR A 109 22.66 6.69 -9.02
CA TYR A 109 24.07 6.42 -8.74
C TYR A 109 24.70 5.49 -9.78
N GLY A 110 24.03 4.39 -10.11
CA GLY A 110 24.49 3.47 -11.16
C GLY A 110 24.57 4.13 -12.54
N LEU A 111 23.57 4.92 -12.90
CA LEU A 111 23.52 5.65 -14.16
C LEU A 111 24.67 6.67 -14.29
N VAL A 112 24.92 7.46 -13.24
CA VAL A 112 26.04 8.42 -13.19
C VAL A 112 27.38 7.70 -13.38
N ARG A 113 27.56 6.52 -12.75
CA ARG A 113 28.79 5.72 -12.90
C ARG A 113 28.98 5.23 -14.33
N VAL A 114 27.91 4.78 -15.00
CA VAL A 114 27.96 4.34 -16.41
C VAL A 114 28.27 5.53 -17.34
N ILE A 115 27.61 6.68 -17.15
CA ILE A 115 27.83 7.88 -17.97
C ILE A 115 29.26 8.41 -17.82
N LEU A 116 29.81 8.46 -16.60
CA LEU A 116 31.17 8.92 -16.36
C LEU A 116 32.24 7.94 -16.91
N TRP A 117 31.89 6.66 -17.04
CA TRP A 117 32.78 5.64 -17.60
C TRP A 117 32.73 5.58 -19.13
N ALA A 118 31.56 5.78 -19.74
CA ALA A 118 31.33 5.70 -21.18
C ALA A 118 32.34 6.48 -22.07
N PRO A 119 32.80 7.70 -21.74
CA PRO A 119 33.80 8.41 -22.54
C PRO A 119 35.25 7.95 -22.30
N HIS A 120 35.49 7.04 -21.35
CA HIS A 120 36.81 6.51 -21.02
C HIS A 120 36.86 4.97 -21.07
N PRO A 121 36.42 4.34 -22.17
CA PRO A 121 36.40 2.88 -22.31
C PRO A 121 37.81 2.27 -22.38
N GLU A 122 38.83 3.12 -22.55
CA GLU A 122 40.24 2.77 -22.61
C GLU A 122 40.86 2.51 -21.22
N LYS A 123 40.16 2.87 -20.15
CA LYS A 123 40.60 2.57 -18.76
C LYS A 123 40.48 1.08 -18.48
N GLU A 124 41.44 0.54 -17.73
CA GLU A 124 41.66 -0.89 -17.45
C GLU A 124 40.39 -1.76 -17.38
N LEU A 125 40.46 -2.97 -17.94
CA LEU A 125 39.41 -4.00 -17.91
C LEU A 125 38.82 -4.23 -16.50
N THR A 126 39.64 -4.11 -15.45
CA THR A 126 39.25 -4.19 -14.04
C THR A 126 38.25 -3.09 -13.65
N THR A 127 38.45 -1.88 -14.14
CA THR A 127 37.58 -0.71 -13.91
C THR A 127 36.27 -0.87 -14.66
N GLY A 128 36.30 -1.33 -15.92
CA GLY A 128 35.10 -1.61 -16.71
C GLY A 128 34.22 -2.71 -16.11
N ALA A 129 34.83 -3.82 -15.67
CA ALA A 129 34.11 -4.92 -15.00
C ALA A 129 33.47 -4.46 -13.67
N CYS A 130 34.14 -3.60 -12.91
CA CYS A 130 33.59 -3.01 -11.69
C CYS A 130 32.37 -2.11 -11.99
N VAL A 131 32.45 -1.24 -13.01
CA VAL A 131 31.34 -0.38 -13.41
C VAL A 131 30.16 -1.21 -13.90
N ALA A 132 30.40 -2.21 -14.75
CA ALA A 132 29.38 -3.14 -15.21
C ALA A 132 28.69 -3.88 -14.03
N GLY A 133 29.48 -4.42 -13.10
CA GLY A 133 28.97 -5.11 -11.91
C GLY A 133 28.12 -4.20 -11.01
N THR A 134 28.60 -2.98 -10.74
CA THR A 134 27.83 -2.00 -9.93
C THR A 134 26.54 -1.56 -10.61
N ALA A 135 26.56 -1.34 -11.94
CA ALA A 135 25.37 -1.00 -12.70
C ALA A 135 24.35 -2.15 -12.71
N LEU A 136 24.82 -3.39 -12.83
CA LEU A 136 23.97 -4.57 -12.83
C LEU A 136 23.34 -4.81 -11.45
N LEU A 137 24.11 -4.65 -10.37
CA LEU A 137 23.60 -4.68 -8.99
C LEU A 137 22.59 -3.56 -8.73
N ALA A 138 22.88 -2.33 -9.18
CA ALA A 138 21.95 -1.21 -9.06
C ALA A 138 20.66 -1.48 -9.82
N THR A 139 20.74 -2.04 -11.04
CA THR A 139 19.58 -2.37 -11.87
C THR A 139 18.75 -3.49 -11.23
N ALA A 140 19.38 -4.62 -10.89
CA ALA A 140 18.70 -5.78 -10.31
C ALA A 140 18.12 -5.47 -8.92
N GLY A 141 18.89 -4.81 -8.06
CA GLY A 141 18.43 -4.41 -6.73
C GLY A 141 17.25 -3.44 -6.79
N SER A 142 17.32 -2.45 -7.68
CA SER A 142 16.22 -1.49 -7.85
C SER A 142 14.98 -2.13 -8.47
N PHE A 143 15.15 -3.08 -9.40
CA PHE A 143 14.04 -3.86 -9.93
C PHE A 143 13.31 -4.63 -8.82
N VAL A 144 14.05 -5.34 -7.96
CA VAL A 144 13.47 -6.07 -6.81
C VAL A 144 12.72 -5.11 -5.87
N LEU A 145 13.29 -3.95 -5.57
CA LEU A 145 12.63 -2.93 -4.73
C LEU A 145 11.35 -2.39 -5.36
N ILE A 146 11.35 -2.13 -6.68
CA ILE A 146 10.17 -1.68 -7.43
C ILE A 146 9.07 -2.74 -7.37
N VAL A 147 9.41 -4.01 -7.64
CA VAL A 147 8.45 -5.13 -7.59
C VAL A 147 7.89 -5.33 -6.18
N ALA A 148 8.75 -5.31 -5.16
CA ALA A 148 8.31 -5.42 -3.76
C ALA A 148 7.37 -4.27 -3.37
N GLY A 149 7.70 -3.04 -3.76
CA GLY A 149 6.85 -1.87 -3.55
C GLY A 149 5.50 -1.99 -4.28
N PHE A 150 5.49 -2.52 -5.50
CA PHE A 150 4.27 -2.78 -6.27
C PHE A 150 3.36 -3.82 -5.59
N ILE A 151 3.91 -4.97 -5.18
CA ILE A 151 3.17 -6.03 -4.48
C ILE A 151 2.59 -5.48 -3.16
N ALA A 152 3.39 -4.75 -2.40
CA ALA A 152 2.94 -4.16 -1.15
C ALA A 152 1.81 -3.15 -1.35
N ARG A 153 1.86 -2.35 -2.41
CA ARG A 153 0.75 -1.44 -2.80
C ARG A 153 -0.51 -2.22 -3.11
N PHE A 154 -0.41 -3.30 -3.88
CA PHE A 154 -1.54 -4.15 -4.24
C PHE A 154 -2.17 -4.81 -3.01
N VAL A 155 -1.37 -5.43 -2.15
CA VAL A 155 -1.83 -6.03 -0.88
C VAL A 155 -2.44 -4.99 0.03
N GLY A 156 -1.84 -3.81 0.14
CA GLY A 156 -2.37 -2.69 0.93
C GLY A 156 -3.69 -2.13 0.37
N ALA A 157 -3.89 -2.14 -0.95
CA ALA A 157 -5.17 -1.79 -1.57
C ALA A 157 -6.25 -2.82 -1.31
N TYR A 158 -5.90 -4.11 -1.42
CA TYR A 158 -6.80 -5.20 -1.13
C TYR A 158 -7.28 -5.18 0.33
N ARG A 159 -6.35 -5.12 1.30
CA ARG A 159 -6.68 -5.07 2.73
C ARG A 159 -7.53 -3.86 3.10
N PHE A 160 -7.27 -2.71 2.49
CA PHE A 160 -8.07 -1.52 2.74
C PHE A 160 -9.51 -1.67 2.22
N ARG A 161 -9.69 -2.22 1.00
CA ARG A 161 -11.03 -2.51 0.45
C ARG A 161 -11.77 -3.54 1.28
N GLU A 162 -11.07 -4.57 1.76
CA GLU A 162 -11.63 -5.59 2.62
C GLU A 162 -12.10 -4.99 3.96
N LEU A 163 -11.31 -4.14 4.59
CA LEU A 163 -11.71 -3.43 5.81
C LEU A 163 -12.89 -2.49 5.57
N GLN A 164 -12.92 -1.75 4.45
CA GLN A 164 -14.07 -0.91 4.07
C GLN A 164 -15.35 -1.73 3.93
N LYS A 165 -15.31 -2.85 3.21
CA LYS A 165 -16.44 -3.77 3.11
C LYS A 165 -16.88 -4.28 4.48
N GLY A 166 -15.93 -4.63 5.35
CA GLY A 166 -16.25 -5.06 6.71
C GLY A 166 -16.97 -3.99 7.52
N ILE A 167 -16.57 -2.72 7.38
CA ILE A 167 -17.22 -1.58 8.02
C ILE A 167 -18.62 -1.37 7.48
N GLU A 168 -18.81 -1.43 6.15
CA GLU A 168 -20.13 -1.32 5.52
C GLU A 168 -21.07 -2.44 5.99
N LEU A 169 -20.58 -3.67 6.06
CA LEU A 169 -21.34 -4.81 6.58
C LEU A 169 -21.64 -4.66 8.08
N ALA A 170 -20.69 -4.16 8.86
CA ALA A 170 -20.89 -3.88 10.28
C ALA A 170 -21.97 -2.81 10.50
N GLU A 171 -22.03 -1.78 9.67
CA GLU A 171 -23.10 -0.77 9.68
C GLU A 171 -24.44 -1.38 9.28
N LEU A 172 -24.48 -2.21 8.23
CA LEU A 172 -25.70 -2.86 7.75
C LEU A 172 -26.30 -3.83 8.78
N TYR A 173 -25.47 -4.63 9.45
CA TYR A 173 -25.91 -5.65 10.39
C TYR A 173 -25.92 -5.19 11.86
N GLY A 174 -25.56 -3.93 12.14
CA GLY A 174 -25.49 -3.39 13.50
C GLY A 174 -24.38 -4.02 14.37
N ILE A 175 -23.38 -4.64 13.75
CA ILE A 175 -22.26 -5.31 14.45
C ILE A 175 -21.19 -4.26 14.79
N PRO A 176 -20.63 -4.22 16.02
CA PRO A 176 -19.64 -3.21 16.38
C PRO A 176 -18.33 -3.36 15.61
N ASP A 177 -17.84 -4.59 15.46
CA ASP A 177 -16.54 -4.93 14.84
C ASP A 177 -16.68 -5.27 13.35
N ALA A 178 -15.92 -4.56 12.52
CA ALA A 178 -15.87 -4.73 11.07
C ALA A 178 -15.29 -6.09 10.64
N ARG A 179 -14.38 -6.66 11.42
CA ARG A 179 -13.74 -7.96 11.11
C ARG A 179 -14.71 -9.11 11.36
N ASP A 180 -15.45 -9.03 12.46
CA ASP A 180 -16.46 -10.02 12.81
C ASP A 180 -17.62 -9.98 11.82
N ALA A 181 -18.09 -8.78 11.44
CA ALA A 181 -19.12 -8.61 10.43
C ALA A 181 -18.72 -9.22 9.07
N LEU A 182 -17.48 -8.99 8.64
CA LEU A 182 -16.96 -9.56 7.40
C LEU A 182 -16.78 -11.08 7.47
N ALA A 183 -16.32 -11.60 8.61
CA ALA A 183 -16.16 -13.04 8.82
C ALA A 183 -17.52 -13.76 8.84
N LEU A 184 -18.51 -13.17 9.51
CA LEU A 184 -19.90 -13.67 9.54
C LEU A 184 -20.52 -13.64 8.14
N HIS A 185 -20.36 -12.54 7.41
CA HIS A 185 -20.87 -12.43 6.04
C HIS A 185 -20.24 -13.47 5.10
N ARG A 186 -18.92 -13.68 5.17
CA ARG A 186 -18.25 -14.71 4.37
C ARG A 186 -18.69 -16.13 4.71
N ARG A 187 -18.91 -16.42 5.99
CA ARG A 187 -19.47 -17.71 6.42
C ARG A 187 -20.88 -17.89 5.85
N TRP A 188 -21.71 -16.85 5.95
CA TRP A 188 -23.05 -16.84 5.38
C TRP A 188 -23.03 -17.06 3.85
N GLU A 189 -22.18 -16.36 3.10
CA GLU A 189 -22.02 -16.54 1.65
C GLU A 189 -21.55 -17.96 1.29
N ALA A 190 -20.60 -18.51 2.05
CA ALA A 190 -20.09 -19.87 1.85
C ALA A 190 -21.16 -20.93 2.12
N GLU A 191 -22.03 -20.71 3.12
CA GLU A 191 -23.13 -21.60 3.48
C GLU A 191 -24.34 -21.49 2.53
N THR A 192 -24.56 -20.32 1.92
CA THR A 192 -25.68 -20.10 0.98
C THR A 192 -25.31 -20.36 -0.48
N GLY A 193 -24.04 -20.59 -0.81
CA GLY A 193 -23.61 -20.91 -2.18
C GLY A 193 -23.96 -19.82 -3.20
N GLY A 194 -24.13 -18.57 -2.75
CA GLY A 194 -24.53 -17.44 -3.60
C GLY A 194 -26.02 -17.34 -3.93
N ALA A 195 -26.89 -18.19 -3.38
CA ALA A 195 -28.34 -18.12 -3.57
C ALA A 195 -29.08 -17.99 -2.22
N PRO A 196 -30.05 -17.07 -2.07
CA PRO A 196 -30.82 -16.94 -0.84
C PRO A 196 -31.68 -18.19 -0.66
N SER A 197 -31.22 -19.14 0.17
CA SER A 197 -31.98 -20.35 0.49
C SER A 197 -32.35 -20.37 1.97
N LEU A 198 -33.56 -20.88 2.26
CA LEU A 198 -34.15 -21.04 3.59
C LEU A 198 -33.33 -21.93 4.56
N ARG A 199 -32.20 -22.48 4.11
CA ARG A 199 -31.24 -23.23 4.94
C ARG A 199 -30.29 -22.33 5.75
N GLY A 200 -30.24 -21.02 5.48
CA GLY A 200 -29.42 -20.05 6.24
C GLY A 200 -30.08 -19.49 7.52
N LEU A 201 -31.37 -19.79 7.75
CA LEU A 201 -32.12 -19.35 8.94
C LEU A 201 -31.52 -19.85 10.27
N PRO A 202 -31.07 -21.12 10.39
CA PRO A 202 -30.37 -21.60 11.58
C PRO A 202 -29.03 -20.89 11.81
N ALA A 203 -28.31 -20.51 10.75
CA ALA A 203 -27.04 -19.79 10.84
C ALA A 203 -27.22 -18.32 11.28
N LEU A 204 -28.32 -17.67 10.84
CA LEU A 204 -28.75 -16.36 11.35
C LEU A 204 -29.18 -16.44 12.83
N LEU A 205 -29.84 -17.53 13.23
CA LEU A 205 -30.23 -17.78 14.62
C LEU A 205 -29.04 -18.10 15.53
N THR A 206 -28.03 -18.84 15.05
CA THR A 206 -26.78 -19.06 15.80
C THR A 206 -25.87 -17.84 15.79
N ALA A 207 -25.88 -17.01 14.74
CA ALA A 207 -25.25 -15.70 14.75
C ALA A 207 -25.92 -14.75 15.77
N HIS A 208 -27.23 -14.89 16.01
CA HIS A 208 -27.91 -14.18 17.10
C HIS A 208 -27.43 -14.64 18.49
N LEU A 209 -27.21 -15.94 18.68
CA LEU A 209 -26.63 -16.47 19.94
C LEU A 209 -25.17 -16.03 20.15
N ASP A 210 -24.39 -15.85 19.08
CA ASP A 210 -23.02 -15.30 19.18
C ASP A 210 -23.04 -13.77 19.36
N LEU A 211 -24.04 -13.07 18.83
CA LEU A 211 -24.29 -11.64 19.10
C LEU A 211 -24.56 -11.39 20.59
N ASP A 212 -25.34 -12.23 21.27
CA ASP A 212 -25.52 -12.15 22.73
C ASP A 212 -24.20 -12.41 23.48
N ARG A 213 -23.34 -13.28 22.95
CA ARG A 213 -22.02 -13.55 23.52
C ARG A 213 -21.01 -12.42 23.30
N ILE A 214 -21.09 -11.73 22.16
CA ILE A 214 -20.25 -10.58 21.81
C ILE A 214 -20.75 -9.31 22.52
N LEU A 215 -22.06 -9.08 22.58
CA LEU A 215 -22.69 -7.98 23.33
C LEU A 215 -22.60 -8.18 24.84
N GLY A 216 -22.60 -9.43 25.32
CA GLY A 216 -22.37 -9.77 26.72
C GLY A 216 -20.95 -9.47 27.22
N ARG A 217 -19.96 -9.36 26.32
CA ARG A 217 -18.60 -8.89 26.64
C ARG A 217 -18.46 -7.36 26.72
N LEU A 218 -19.52 -6.62 26.36
CA LEU A 218 -19.57 -5.15 26.36
C LEU A 218 -20.33 -4.56 27.57
N ARG A 219 -20.82 -5.40 28.49
CA ARG A 219 -21.23 -4.99 29.84
C ARG A 219 -20.08 -5.16 30.81
#